data_AF-A0A812TY28-F1
#
_entry.id   AF-A0A812TY28-F1
#
_cell.length_a   1.000
_cell.length_b   1.000
_cell.length_c   1.000
_cell.angle_alpha   90.00
_cell.angle_beta   90.00
_cell.angle_gamma   90.00
#
_symmetry.space_group_name_H-M   'P 1'
#
loop_
_entity.id
_entity.type
_entity.pdbx_description
1 polymer ?
#
loop_
_entity_poly.entity_id
_entity_poly.type
_entity_poly.pdbx_seq_one_letter_code
_entity_poly.pdbx_strand_id
1 'polypeptide(L)'
;MSSCIFGKHRTPLEIYGQSLPNDADAAPMHFPMYTVAADVLLKMTRVEPHQMLKVRGELVVFSDDLGKAAFVSHQWLAKDHPDPDFKQMRTLQNALNRIRSSSGSLSLDFVTEGVVQTAKPLPLLDFQVQSLYFWYDYFSCPQMHCQGKACDETEHLHLARAISSIPGYISNCHFFFALCPVVDCPLQGKVLTARTWSSRGWCCLERAARELSPNSTWILIQSEASIEVVGTVWSFPTGPVGEGDFEIEEDRQKLAPVMRQI
;
A
#
# COMPACT_ATOMS: atom_id res chain seq x y z
N MET A 1 26.97 38.08 1.44
CA MET A 1 26.62 37.37 2.69
C MET A 1 25.80 36.16 2.29
N SER A 2 26.27 34.97 2.68
CA SER A 2 25.83 33.67 2.15
C SER A 2 24.40 33.35 2.54
N SER A 3 23.62 32.88 1.56
CA SER A 3 22.27 32.33 1.75
C SER A 3 22.39 30.92 2.32
N CYS A 4 21.93 30.72 3.56
CA CYS A 4 21.80 29.39 4.14
C CYS A 4 20.55 28.71 3.57
N ILE A 5 20.75 27.84 2.58
CA ILE A 5 19.72 26.93 2.08
C ILE A 5 19.49 25.90 3.21
N PHE A 6 18.39 26.03 3.94
CA PHE A 6 17.93 25.00 4.86
C PHE A 6 17.51 23.77 4.06
N GLY A 7 18.43 22.82 3.92
CA GLY A 7 18.12 21.50 3.39
C GLY A 7 17.17 20.75 4.31
N LYS A 8 16.39 19.82 3.74
CA LYS A 8 15.48 18.89 4.45
C LYS A 8 16.16 18.32 5.69
N HIS A 9 15.67 18.65 6.90
CA HIS A 9 16.14 18.00 8.12
C HIS A 9 15.74 16.53 8.07
N ARG A 10 16.73 15.64 8.11
CA ARG A 10 16.52 14.20 8.05
C ARG A 10 15.93 13.68 9.36
N THR A 11 15.02 12.73 9.30
CA THR A 11 14.47 12.07 10.50
C THR A 11 15.55 11.23 11.18
N PRO A 12 15.44 10.95 12.50
CA PRO A 12 16.36 10.05 13.18
C PRO A 12 16.48 8.67 12.53
N LEU A 13 15.39 8.17 11.93
CA LEU A 13 15.37 6.91 11.19
C LEU A 13 16.11 7.02 9.86
N GLU A 14 15.93 8.12 9.11
CA GLU A 14 16.70 8.40 7.88
C GLU A 14 18.21 8.51 8.15
N ILE A 15 18.59 9.13 9.28
CA ILE A 15 20.00 9.24 9.71
C ILE A 15 20.56 7.86 10.05
N TYR A 16 19.80 7.04 10.78
CA TYR A 16 20.22 5.67 11.10
C TYR A 16 20.31 4.79 9.85
N GLY A 17 19.34 4.87 8.93
CA GLY A 17 19.35 4.14 7.66
C GLY A 17 20.59 4.43 6.82
N GLN A 18 21.09 5.66 6.84
CA GLN A 18 22.33 6.04 6.14
C GLN A 18 23.62 5.62 6.86
N SER A 19 23.54 5.32 8.15
CA SER A 19 24.67 4.78 8.91
C SER A 19 24.87 3.28 8.67
N LEU A 20 23.88 2.62 8.07
CA LEU A 20 23.99 1.23 7.63
C LEU A 20 24.88 1.15 6.37
N PRO A 21 25.65 0.07 6.20
CA PRO A 21 26.44 -0.15 4.99
C PRO A 21 25.58 -0.04 3.74
N ASN A 22 26.12 0.55 2.67
CA ASN A 22 25.44 0.73 1.38
C ASN A 22 25.17 -0.59 0.63
N ASP A 23 25.33 -1.73 1.30
CA ASP A 23 24.96 -3.08 0.85
C ASP A 23 23.45 -3.33 1.01
N ALA A 24 22.64 -2.27 1.10
CA ALA A 24 21.19 -2.37 1.04
C ALA A 24 20.77 -2.73 -0.39
N ASP A 25 20.95 -4.00 -0.75
CA ASP A 25 20.23 -4.60 -1.86
C ASP A 25 18.75 -4.26 -1.68
N ALA A 26 18.09 -3.86 -2.78
CA ALA A 26 16.65 -3.61 -2.78
C ALA A 26 15.94 -4.78 -2.08
N ALA A 27 14.98 -4.46 -1.20
CA ALA A 27 14.34 -5.46 -0.36
C ALA A 27 13.91 -6.68 -1.21
N PRO A 28 14.29 -7.90 -0.82
CA PRO A 28 14.28 -9.04 -1.73
C PRO A 28 12.85 -9.41 -2.15
N MET A 29 12.67 -9.66 -3.45
CA MET A 29 11.43 -10.21 -4.01
C MET A 29 11.56 -11.72 -4.19
N HIS A 30 11.09 -12.47 -3.21
CA HIS A 30 11.06 -13.95 -3.21
C HIS A 30 9.88 -14.54 -3.99
N PHE A 31 8.93 -13.70 -4.41
CA PHE A 31 7.81 -14.05 -5.26
C PHE A 31 7.57 -12.95 -6.30
N PRO A 32 7.09 -13.27 -7.52
CA PRO A 32 6.84 -12.25 -8.52
C PRO A 32 5.77 -11.25 -8.06
N MET A 33 6.00 -9.97 -8.38
CA MET A 33 5.03 -8.91 -8.12
C MET A 33 3.86 -8.99 -9.10
N TYR A 34 2.86 -9.80 -8.79
CA TYR A 34 1.62 -9.82 -9.58
C TYR A 34 0.80 -8.57 -9.32
N THR A 35 0.22 -8.02 -10.38
CA THR A 35 -0.56 -6.79 -10.37
C THR A 35 -1.74 -6.90 -11.32
N VAL A 36 -2.68 -5.97 -11.20
CA VAL A 36 -3.82 -5.82 -12.10
C VAL A 36 -3.73 -4.48 -12.80
N ALA A 37 -3.91 -4.45 -14.13
CA ALA A 37 -3.94 -3.21 -14.90
C ALA A 37 -5.15 -2.34 -14.52
N ALA A 38 -4.99 -1.01 -14.59
CA ALA A 38 -6.03 -0.05 -14.19
C ALA A 38 -7.38 -0.27 -14.90
N ASP A 39 -7.37 -0.63 -16.18
CA ASP A 39 -8.58 -0.85 -16.96
C ASP A 39 -9.34 -2.13 -16.55
N VAL A 40 -8.62 -3.16 -16.12
CA VAL A 40 -9.19 -4.37 -15.52
C VAL A 40 -9.75 -4.05 -14.14
N LEU A 41 -8.97 -3.38 -13.29
CA LEU A 41 -9.40 -2.99 -11.93
C LEU A 41 -10.68 -2.14 -11.98
N LEU A 42 -10.76 -1.17 -12.88
CA LEU A 42 -11.94 -0.29 -13.02
C LEU A 42 -13.20 -1.01 -13.52
N LYS A 43 -13.07 -2.21 -14.10
CA LYS A 43 -14.20 -3.05 -14.55
C LYS A 43 -14.59 -4.11 -13.53
N MET A 44 -13.80 -4.33 -12.48
CA MET A 44 -14.12 -5.30 -11.44
C MET A 44 -15.44 -4.93 -10.75
N THR A 45 -16.25 -5.95 -10.45
CA THR A 45 -17.49 -5.83 -9.68
C THR A 45 -17.42 -6.56 -8.35
N ARG A 46 -16.38 -7.38 -8.16
CA ARG A 46 -16.00 -8.08 -6.93
C ARG A 46 -14.48 -8.23 -6.89
N VAL A 47 -13.88 -8.25 -5.71
CA VAL A 47 -12.45 -8.54 -5.57
C VAL A 47 -12.30 -10.06 -5.62
N GLU A 48 -11.59 -10.57 -6.60
CA GLU A 48 -11.41 -12.01 -6.79
C GLU A 48 -10.04 -12.43 -6.25
N PRO A 49 -9.88 -13.68 -5.77
CA PRO A 49 -8.61 -14.15 -5.30
C PRO A 49 -7.60 -14.34 -6.44
N HIS A 50 -6.32 -14.31 -6.09
CA HIS A 50 -5.18 -14.44 -7.00
C HIS A 50 -5.34 -15.56 -8.03
N GLN A 51 -5.70 -16.77 -7.60
CA GLN A 51 -5.82 -17.92 -8.48
C GLN A 51 -6.89 -17.72 -9.58
N MET A 52 -8.00 -17.06 -9.28
CA MET A 52 -9.07 -16.80 -10.25
C MET A 52 -8.63 -15.78 -11.30
N LEU A 53 -8.00 -14.68 -10.87
CA LEU A 53 -7.51 -13.68 -11.81
C LEU A 53 -6.34 -14.22 -12.66
N LYS A 54 -5.49 -15.07 -12.08
CA LYS A 54 -4.42 -15.75 -12.80
C LYS A 54 -4.95 -16.65 -13.92
N VAL A 55 -5.98 -17.46 -13.64
CA VAL A 55 -6.61 -18.35 -14.64
C VAL A 55 -7.28 -17.56 -15.76
N ARG A 56 -7.84 -16.38 -15.46
CA ARG A 56 -8.43 -15.47 -16.46
C ARG A 56 -7.41 -14.67 -17.26
N GLY A 57 -6.12 -14.74 -16.90
CA GLY A 57 -5.08 -13.92 -17.52
C GLY A 57 -5.18 -12.42 -17.16
N GLU A 58 -5.85 -12.11 -16.05
CA GLU A 58 -6.06 -10.73 -15.57
C GLU A 58 -4.93 -10.26 -14.65
N LEU A 59 -4.04 -11.16 -14.21
CA LEU A 59 -2.83 -10.82 -13.47
C LEU A 59 -1.63 -10.68 -14.39
N VAL A 60 -0.84 -9.63 -14.15
CA VAL A 60 0.42 -9.35 -14.86
C VAL A 60 1.55 -9.33 -13.85
N VAL A 61 2.65 -10.02 -14.15
CA VAL A 61 3.89 -9.86 -13.38
C VAL A 61 4.48 -8.50 -13.75
N PHE A 62 4.53 -7.59 -12.80
CA PHE A 62 4.95 -6.22 -13.04
C PHE A 62 6.45 -6.12 -13.31
N SER A 63 6.81 -5.22 -14.22
CA SER A 63 8.16 -4.76 -14.52
C SER A 63 8.10 -3.31 -14.98
N ASP A 64 9.18 -2.56 -14.77
CA ASP A 64 9.19 -1.10 -14.97
C ASP A 64 8.95 -0.66 -16.43
N ASP A 65 9.16 -1.55 -17.40
CA ASP A 65 8.87 -1.31 -18.82
C ASP A 65 7.36 -1.25 -19.12
N LEU A 66 6.50 -1.76 -18.24
CA LEU A 66 5.05 -1.76 -18.43
C LEU A 66 4.41 -0.41 -18.11
N GLY A 67 5.03 0.39 -17.23
CA GLY A 67 4.48 1.65 -16.73
C GLY A 67 4.77 1.87 -15.24
N LYS A 68 3.79 2.36 -14.48
CA LYS A 68 3.92 2.59 -13.03
C LYS A 68 3.08 1.60 -12.25
N ALA A 69 3.58 1.20 -11.09
CA ALA A 69 2.80 0.45 -10.11
C ALA A 69 2.34 1.33 -8.93
N ALA A 70 1.17 1.00 -8.39
CA ALA A 70 0.61 1.54 -7.17
C ALA A 70 0.39 0.41 -6.15
N PHE A 71 0.95 0.56 -4.95
CA PHE A 71 0.68 -0.32 -3.82
C PHE A 71 -0.59 0.15 -3.11
N VAL A 72 -1.57 -0.72 -2.91
CA VAL A 72 -2.81 -0.41 -2.18
C VAL A 72 -2.77 -1.08 -0.81
N SER A 73 -2.49 -0.29 0.23
CA SER A 73 -2.64 -0.68 1.63
C SER A 73 -4.08 -0.44 2.07
N HIS A 74 -4.69 -1.43 2.71
CA HIS A 74 -6.09 -1.39 3.15
C HIS A 74 -6.30 -2.35 4.32
N GLN A 75 -7.40 -2.19 5.04
CA GLN A 75 -7.73 -3.07 6.17
C GLN A 75 -8.74 -4.14 5.72
N TRP A 76 -8.50 -5.40 6.09
CA TRP A 76 -9.43 -6.49 5.83
C TRP A 76 -10.72 -6.34 6.65
N LEU A 77 -11.88 -6.46 5.98
CA LEU A 77 -13.21 -6.39 6.60
C LEU A 77 -13.68 -7.71 7.21
N ALA A 78 -13.18 -8.84 6.71
CA ALA A 78 -13.51 -10.18 7.20
C ALA A 78 -12.30 -11.11 7.09
N LYS A 79 -12.32 -12.20 7.86
CA LYS A 79 -11.23 -13.18 7.92
C LYS A 79 -10.88 -13.80 6.56
N ASP A 80 -11.90 -14.12 5.78
CA ASP A 80 -11.72 -14.87 4.52
C ASP A 80 -11.74 -13.98 3.28
N HIS A 81 -12.12 -12.71 3.43
CA HIS A 81 -12.24 -11.79 2.31
C HIS A 81 -12.04 -10.33 2.78
N PRO A 82 -11.16 -9.55 2.14
CA PRO A 82 -10.87 -8.20 2.58
C PRO A 82 -11.99 -7.19 2.33
N ASP A 83 -12.76 -7.38 1.26
CA ASP A 83 -13.82 -6.45 0.84
C ASP A 83 -15.05 -7.18 0.29
N PRO A 84 -15.78 -7.93 1.14
CA PRO A 84 -16.85 -8.83 0.70
C PRO A 84 -18.00 -8.12 -0.02
N ASP A 85 -18.28 -6.88 0.37
CA ASP A 85 -19.33 -6.05 -0.21
C ASP A 85 -18.82 -5.11 -1.32
N PHE A 86 -17.54 -5.23 -1.70
CA PHE A 86 -16.89 -4.39 -2.72
C PHE A 86 -16.95 -2.87 -2.40
N LYS A 87 -16.99 -2.50 -1.12
CA LYS A 87 -17.14 -1.10 -0.66
C LYS A 87 -15.82 -0.35 -0.75
N GLN A 88 -14.72 -0.99 -0.34
CA GLN A 88 -13.39 -0.38 -0.38
C GLN A 88 -12.90 -0.25 -1.82
N MET A 89 -13.00 -1.31 -2.62
CA MET A 89 -12.60 -1.33 -4.02
C MET A 89 -13.44 -0.33 -4.85
N ARG A 90 -14.74 -0.21 -4.58
CA ARG A 90 -15.57 0.83 -5.21
C ARG A 90 -15.10 2.24 -4.86
N THR A 91 -14.67 2.47 -3.62
CA THR A 91 -14.10 3.76 -3.22
C THR A 91 -12.82 4.05 -3.99
N LEU A 92 -11.93 3.06 -4.14
CA LEU A 92 -10.74 3.17 -4.95
C LEU A 92 -11.07 3.46 -6.42
N GLN A 93 -12.02 2.73 -7.02
CA GLN A 93 -12.46 2.95 -8.40
C GLN A 93 -12.98 4.37 -8.60
N ASN A 94 -13.82 4.87 -7.70
CA ASN A 94 -14.36 6.23 -7.77
C ASN A 94 -13.25 7.29 -7.65
N ALA A 95 -12.32 7.11 -6.71
CA ALA A 95 -11.17 7.98 -6.54
C ALA A 95 -10.29 8.03 -7.81
N LEU A 96 -10.01 6.86 -8.40
CA LEU A 96 -9.26 6.75 -9.65
C LEU A 96 -9.98 7.39 -10.83
N ASN A 97 -11.29 7.18 -10.95
CA ASN A 97 -12.09 7.82 -12.00
C ASN A 97 -12.06 9.35 -11.87
N ARG A 98 -12.16 9.88 -10.64
CA ARG A 98 -12.02 11.31 -10.38
C ARG A 98 -10.63 11.84 -10.74
N ILE A 99 -9.57 11.15 -10.34
CA ILE A 99 -8.18 11.50 -10.69
C ILE A 99 -8.00 11.55 -12.21
N ARG A 100 -8.54 10.57 -12.94
CA ARG A 100 -8.42 10.47 -14.40
C ARG A 100 -9.28 11.49 -15.15
N SER A 101 -10.42 11.90 -14.61
CA SER A 101 -11.32 12.88 -15.24
C SER A 101 -11.00 14.33 -14.89
N SER A 102 -10.15 14.55 -13.88
CA SER A 102 -9.80 15.88 -13.39
C SER A 102 -8.45 16.36 -13.94
N SER A 103 -8.23 17.68 -13.85
CA SER A 103 -6.96 18.34 -14.13
C SER A 103 -6.43 19.02 -12.87
N GLY A 104 -5.13 19.29 -12.81
CA GLY A 104 -4.49 19.92 -11.66
C GLY A 104 -3.66 18.94 -10.83
N SER A 105 -3.79 19.00 -9.51
CA SER A 105 -2.99 18.22 -8.56
C SER A 105 -3.82 17.78 -7.36
N LEU A 106 -3.45 16.64 -6.76
CA LEU A 106 -3.92 16.27 -5.42
C LEU A 106 -3.30 17.21 -4.38
N SER A 107 -4.13 17.77 -3.51
CA SER A 107 -3.70 18.62 -2.41
C SER A 107 -2.90 17.83 -1.38
N LEU A 108 -2.04 18.52 -0.64
CA LEU A 108 -1.39 18.00 0.55
C LEU A 108 -2.43 17.90 1.68
N ASP A 109 -2.22 16.99 2.63
CA ASP A 109 -2.96 17.07 3.90
C ASP A 109 -2.48 18.29 4.70
N PHE A 110 -3.37 18.79 5.56
CA PHE A 110 -3.14 20.00 6.35
C PHE A 110 -1.83 19.96 7.17
N VAL A 111 -1.48 18.80 7.74
CA VAL A 111 -0.26 18.68 8.55
C VAL A 111 0.97 18.72 7.66
N THR A 112 0.98 17.96 6.56
CA THR A 112 2.09 18.01 5.58
C THR A 112 2.30 19.42 5.05
N GLU A 113 1.24 20.11 4.66
CA GLU A 113 1.30 21.48 4.15
C GLU A 113 1.91 22.45 5.18
N GLY A 114 1.53 22.31 6.46
CA GLY A 114 2.00 23.19 7.52
C GLY A 114 3.45 22.94 7.96
N VAL A 115 3.94 21.70 7.90
CA VAL A 115 5.23 21.34 8.53
C VAL A 115 6.32 20.96 7.54
N VAL A 116 5.98 20.52 6.32
CA VAL A 116 6.94 20.09 5.30
C VAL A 116 7.06 21.17 4.22
N GLN A 117 7.93 22.15 4.45
CA GLN A 117 8.10 23.31 3.56
C GLN A 117 8.42 22.95 2.09
N THR A 118 9.03 21.78 1.85
CA THR A 118 9.39 21.31 0.50
C THR A 118 8.32 20.42 -0.15
N ALA A 119 7.23 20.10 0.56
CA ALA A 119 6.18 19.26 0.02
C ALA A 119 5.47 19.98 -1.12
N LYS A 120 5.11 19.21 -2.14
CA LYS A 120 4.39 19.71 -3.32
C LYS A 120 3.15 18.88 -3.56
N PRO A 121 2.02 19.50 -3.95
CA PRO A 121 0.87 18.79 -4.48
C PRO A 121 1.29 17.82 -5.60
N LEU A 122 0.64 16.67 -5.68
CA LEU A 122 0.98 15.64 -6.66
C LEU A 122 0.20 15.90 -7.97
N PRO A 123 0.87 16.15 -9.11
CA PRO A 123 0.19 16.39 -10.37
C PRO A 123 -0.66 15.20 -10.81
N LEU A 124 -1.92 15.45 -11.20
CA LEU A 124 -2.81 14.38 -11.70
C LEU A 124 -2.33 13.75 -13.01
N LEU A 125 -1.54 14.52 -13.77
CA LEU A 125 -0.91 14.06 -15.01
C LEU A 125 -0.06 12.79 -14.79
N ASP A 126 0.54 12.63 -13.61
CA ASP A 126 1.35 11.46 -13.28
C ASP A 126 0.57 10.14 -13.30
N PHE A 127 -0.77 10.20 -13.15
CA PHE A 127 -1.70 9.06 -13.26
C PHE A 127 -2.27 8.87 -14.66
N GLN A 128 -2.12 9.85 -15.55
CA GLN A 128 -2.77 9.88 -16.86
C GLN A 128 -1.80 9.54 -18.01
N VAL A 129 -0.50 9.79 -17.83
CA VAL A 129 0.52 9.62 -18.89
C VAL A 129 0.94 8.17 -19.08
N GLN A 130 1.04 7.40 -18.01
CA GLN A 130 1.57 6.03 -18.05
C GLN A 130 0.50 5.02 -17.67
N SER A 131 0.61 3.81 -18.22
CA SER A 131 -0.18 2.67 -17.76
C SER A 131 0.07 2.44 -16.28
N LEU A 132 -1.00 2.26 -15.53
CA LEU A 132 -0.97 2.08 -14.08
C LEU A 132 -1.38 0.65 -13.73
N TYR A 133 -0.60 0.02 -12.87
CA TYR A 133 -0.80 -1.33 -12.36
C TYR A 133 -0.97 -1.29 -10.85
N PHE A 134 -1.84 -2.13 -10.33
CA PHE A 134 -2.20 -2.13 -8.92
C PHE A 134 -1.75 -3.42 -8.26
N TRP A 135 -0.99 -3.28 -7.18
CA TRP A 135 -0.76 -4.33 -6.23
C TRP A 135 -1.78 -4.22 -5.10
N TYR A 136 -2.46 -5.32 -4.81
CA TYR A 136 -3.44 -5.49 -3.75
C TYR A 136 -3.31 -6.90 -3.21
N ASP A 137 -3.07 -7.05 -1.92
CA ASP A 137 -2.66 -8.31 -1.27
C ASP A 137 -3.51 -9.54 -1.67
N TYR A 138 -4.84 -9.42 -1.77
CA TYR A 138 -5.74 -10.54 -2.00
C TYR A 138 -5.61 -11.16 -3.40
N PHE A 139 -5.49 -10.32 -4.43
CA PHE A 139 -5.32 -10.80 -5.80
C PHE A 139 -3.84 -10.89 -6.23
N SER A 140 -2.94 -10.23 -5.50
CA SER A 140 -1.51 -10.22 -5.83
C SER A 140 -0.75 -11.36 -5.15
N CYS A 141 -1.26 -11.84 -4.01
CA CYS A 141 -0.72 -12.99 -3.28
C CYS A 141 -1.62 -14.22 -3.42
N PRO A 142 -1.07 -15.45 -3.54
CA PRO A 142 -1.84 -16.69 -3.51
C PRO A 142 -2.72 -16.83 -2.25
N GLN A 143 -3.97 -17.27 -2.41
CA GLN A 143 -4.90 -17.47 -1.30
C GLN A 143 -5.06 -18.95 -0.94
N MET A 144 -5.13 -19.28 0.35
CA MET A 144 -5.08 -20.68 0.84
C MET A 144 -6.36 -21.51 0.61
N HIS A 145 -7.52 -20.89 0.42
CA HIS A 145 -8.83 -21.57 0.51
C HIS A 145 -9.68 -21.51 -0.77
N CYS A 146 -9.15 -21.04 -1.89
CA CYS A 146 -9.98 -20.70 -3.05
C CYS A 146 -10.52 -21.88 -3.89
N GLN A 147 -10.20 -23.14 -3.57
CA GLN A 147 -10.63 -24.28 -4.41
C GLN A 147 -11.20 -25.49 -3.66
N GLY A 148 -11.40 -25.45 -2.34
CA GLY A 148 -11.93 -26.60 -1.59
C GLY A 148 -11.09 -27.89 -1.70
N LYS A 149 -9.89 -27.79 -2.28
CA LYS A 149 -8.87 -28.84 -2.33
C LYS A 149 -7.96 -28.68 -1.12
N ALA A 150 -7.46 -29.79 -0.61
CA ALA A 150 -6.45 -29.79 0.45
C ALA A 150 -5.29 -28.88 0.04
N CYS A 151 -4.84 -28.07 1.00
CA CYS A 151 -3.77 -27.11 0.80
C CYS A 151 -2.51 -27.83 0.31
N ASP A 152 -1.99 -27.44 -0.85
CA ASP A 152 -0.68 -27.90 -1.33
C ASP A 152 0.41 -27.13 -0.55
N GLU A 153 1.40 -27.83 -0.01
CA GLU A 153 2.57 -27.23 0.67
C GLU A 153 3.23 -26.14 -0.21
N THR A 154 3.15 -26.30 -1.53
CA THR A 154 3.64 -25.35 -2.53
C THR A 154 2.91 -24.01 -2.46
N GLU A 155 1.58 -23.99 -2.28
CA GLU A 155 0.80 -22.75 -2.20
C GLU A 155 1.11 -21.98 -0.91
N HIS A 156 1.27 -22.69 0.20
CA HIS A 156 1.67 -22.10 1.47
C HIS A 156 3.05 -21.45 1.37
N LEU A 157 4.02 -22.13 0.72
CA LEU A 157 5.34 -21.58 0.48
C LEU A 157 5.30 -20.33 -0.41
N HIS A 158 4.46 -20.33 -1.46
CA HIS A 158 4.30 -19.16 -2.32
C HIS A 158 3.67 -17.97 -1.60
N LEU A 159 2.65 -18.19 -0.76
CA LEU A 159 2.07 -17.14 0.06
C LEU A 159 3.11 -16.56 1.04
N ALA A 160 3.86 -17.42 1.74
CA ALA A 160 4.91 -16.97 2.65
C ALA A 160 5.98 -16.13 1.93
N ARG A 161 6.41 -16.56 0.74
CA ARG A 161 7.34 -15.80 -0.10
C ARG A 161 6.75 -14.46 -0.55
N ALA A 162 5.48 -14.43 -0.95
CA ALA A 162 4.80 -13.20 -1.35
C ALA A 162 4.70 -12.21 -0.19
N ILE A 163 4.36 -12.66 1.02
CA ILE A 163 4.33 -11.83 2.24
C ILE A 163 5.72 -11.28 2.54
N SER A 164 6.76 -12.11 2.50
CA SER A 164 8.13 -11.66 2.73
C SER A 164 8.63 -10.65 1.70
N SER A 165 7.99 -10.58 0.52
CA SER A 165 8.36 -9.66 -0.56
C SER A 165 7.64 -8.32 -0.50
N ILE A 166 6.74 -8.10 0.47
CA ILE A 166 5.95 -6.86 0.60
C ILE A 166 6.82 -5.59 0.60
N PRO A 167 7.93 -5.50 1.37
CA PRO A 167 8.82 -4.35 1.31
C PRO A 167 9.41 -4.11 -0.09
N GLY A 168 9.75 -5.18 -0.80
CA GLY A 168 10.23 -5.13 -2.18
C GLY A 168 9.16 -4.58 -3.13
N TYR A 169 7.92 -5.04 -3.01
CA TYR A 169 6.79 -4.52 -3.79
C TYR A 169 6.54 -3.03 -3.53
N ILE A 170 6.60 -2.59 -2.27
CA ILE A 170 6.43 -1.19 -1.89
C ILE A 170 7.54 -0.32 -2.50
N SER A 171 8.78 -0.81 -2.46
CA SER A 171 9.95 -0.12 -3.04
C SER A 171 9.85 0.00 -4.56
N ASN A 172 9.29 -1.02 -5.22
CA ASN A 172 9.07 -1.03 -6.67
C ASN A 172 7.82 -0.25 -7.11
N CYS A 173 6.94 0.13 -6.18
CA CYS A 173 5.75 0.92 -6.46
C CYS A 173 6.05 2.42 -6.50
N HIS A 174 5.67 3.06 -7.59
CA HIS A 174 5.79 4.51 -7.72
C HIS A 174 4.84 5.23 -6.76
N PHE A 175 3.61 4.75 -6.67
CA PHE A 175 2.59 5.27 -5.77
C PHE A 175 2.31 4.32 -4.61
N PHE A 176 2.00 4.89 -3.45
CA PHE A 176 1.46 4.15 -2.31
C PHE A 176 0.12 4.77 -1.94
N PHE A 177 -0.94 3.96 -1.93
CA PHE A 177 -2.29 4.36 -1.59
C PHE A 177 -2.67 3.75 -0.25
N ALA A 178 -3.00 4.59 0.72
CA ALA A 178 -3.68 4.18 1.93
C ALA A 178 -5.19 4.30 1.69
N LEU A 179 -5.83 3.17 1.36
CA LEU A 179 -7.26 3.08 1.12
C LEU A 179 -7.96 2.89 2.46
N CYS A 180 -8.47 4.01 3.00
CA CYS A 180 -9.00 4.12 4.35
C CYS A 180 -10.45 4.66 4.36
N PRO A 181 -11.39 4.04 3.61
CA PRO A 181 -12.75 4.51 3.55
C PRO A 181 -13.45 4.35 4.91
N VAL A 182 -14.44 5.20 5.17
CA VAL A 182 -15.30 5.05 6.34
C VAL A 182 -16.36 3.99 6.02
N VAL A 183 -16.11 2.75 6.44
CA VAL A 183 -16.95 1.59 6.12
C VAL A 183 -17.36 0.88 7.39
N ASP A 184 -18.65 0.64 7.54
CA ASP A 184 -19.17 -0.21 8.61
C ASP A 184 -18.72 -1.65 8.39
N CYS A 185 -18.21 -2.27 9.45
CA CYS A 185 -17.97 -3.70 9.56
C CYS A 185 -18.94 -4.28 10.61
N PRO A 186 -20.18 -4.64 10.21
CA PRO A 186 -21.20 -5.10 11.15
C PRO A 186 -20.77 -6.37 11.91
N LEU A 187 -20.02 -7.25 11.24
CA LEU A 187 -19.54 -8.51 11.81
C LEU A 187 -18.59 -8.29 13.01
N GLN A 188 -17.82 -7.22 12.99
CA GLN A 188 -16.88 -6.88 14.07
C GLN A 188 -17.44 -5.81 15.02
N GLY A 189 -18.64 -5.26 14.74
CA GLY A 189 -19.21 -4.15 15.50
C GLY A 189 -18.34 -2.89 15.48
N LYS A 190 -17.60 -2.66 14.39
CA LYS A 190 -16.61 -1.57 14.26
C LYS A 190 -16.83 -0.81 12.96
N VAL A 191 -16.35 0.43 12.93
CA VAL A 191 -16.27 1.26 11.72
C VAL A 191 -14.82 1.38 11.32
N LEU A 192 -14.49 0.98 10.10
CA LEU A 192 -13.16 1.18 9.55
C LEU A 192 -12.95 2.65 9.25
N THR A 193 -11.77 3.15 9.59
CA THR A 193 -11.35 4.53 9.36
C THR A 193 -9.85 4.58 9.14
N ALA A 194 -9.32 5.73 8.74
CA ALA A 194 -7.87 5.92 8.69
C ALA A 194 -7.19 5.69 10.06
N ARG A 195 -7.91 5.90 11.16
CA ARG A 195 -7.43 5.59 12.52
C ARG A 195 -7.26 4.09 12.74
N THR A 196 -8.25 3.27 12.38
CA THR A 196 -8.17 1.81 12.56
C THR A 196 -7.16 1.19 11.60
N TRP A 197 -7.06 1.72 10.38
CA TRP A 197 -6.02 1.33 9.44
C TRP A 197 -4.63 1.62 10.04
N SER A 198 -4.42 2.80 10.62
CA SER A 198 -3.13 3.19 11.22
C SER A 198 -2.75 2.43 12.49
N SER A 199 -3.66 1.64 13.07
CA SER A 199 -3.37 0.78 14.22
C SER A 199 -3.07 -0.66 13.83
N ARG A 200 -3.42 -1.13 12.62
CA ARG A 200 -3.20 -2.52 12.18
C ARG A 200 -1.72 -2.80 11.95
N GLY A 201 -1.22 -3.90 12.52
CA GLY A 201 0.22 -4.26 12.45
C GLY A 201 0.79 -4.29 11.04
N TRP A 202 0.12 -4.99 10.11
CA TRP A 202 0.55 -5.04 8.70
C TRP A 202 0.51 -3.66 8.01
N CYS A 203 -0.56 -2.89 8.20
CA CYS A 203 -0.66 -1.54 7.64
C CYS A 203 0.42 -0.59 8.21
N CYS A 204 0.75 -0.73 9.50
CA CYS A 204 1.88 -0.02 10.11
C CYS A 204 3.21 -0.40 9.45
N LEU A 205 3.44 -1.68 9.18
CA LEU A 205 4.65 -2.16 8.48
C LEU A 205 4.72 -1.57 7.07
N GLU A 206 3.63 -1.65 6.32
CA GLU A 206 3.56 -1.14 4.94
C GLU A 206 3.82 0.36 4.88
N ARG A 207 3.23 1.11 5.82
CA ARG A 207 3.51 2.54 5.98
C ARG A 207 4.98 2.79 6.27
N ALA A 208 5.56 2.09 7.25
CA ALA A 208 6.96 2.26 7.62
C ALA A 208 7.89 1.95 6.43
N ALA A 209 7.60 0.89 5.67
CA ALA A 209 8.31 0.56 4.44
C ALA A 209 8.26 1.70 3.42
N ARG A 210 7.09 2.34 3.25
CA ARG A 210 6.95 3.49 2.35
C ARG A 210 7.71 4.71 2.85
N GLU A 211 7.57 5.04 4.12
CA GLU A 211 8.21 6.19 4.77
C GLU A 211 9.75 6.10 4.72
N LEU A 212 10.30 4.89 4.72
CA LEU A 212 11.73 4.62 4.62
C LEU A 212 12.25 4.49 3.18
N SER A 213 11.36 4.33 2.21
CA SER A 213 11.74 4.26 0.80
C SER A 213 12.19 5.62 0.25
N PRO A 214 12.94 5.67 -0.87
CA PRO A 214 13.37 6.94 -1.49
C PRO A 214 12.22 7.90 -1.80
N ASN A 215 11.03 7.37 -2.07
CA ASN A 215 9.80 8.15 -2.21
C ASN A 215 8.93 7.99 -0.96
N SER A 216 9.11 8.87 0.01
CA SER A 216 8.41 8.80 1.30
C SER A 216 7.00 9.41 1.29
N THR A 217 6.46 9.82 0.13
CA THR A 217 5.09 10.35 0.02
C THR A 217 4.10 9.27 -0.37
N TRP A 218 2.86 9.47 0.03
CA TRP A 218 1.77 8.50 -0.14
C TRP A 218 0.43 9.22 -0.23
N ILE A 219 -0.61 8.53 -0.70
CA ILE A 219 -1.91 9.13 -0.97
C ILE A 219 -2.95 8.48 -0.07
N LEU A 220 -3.60 9.29 0.76
CA LEU A 220 -4.71 8.88 1.58
C LEU A 220 -6.00 8.98 0.77
N ILE A 221 -6.75 7.88 0.70
CA ILE A 221 -8.06 7.82 0.04
C ILE A 221 -9.10 7.44 1.10
N GLN A 222 -9.90 8.39 1.54
CA GLN A 222 -11.02 8.14 2.47
C GLN A 222 -12.38 8.12 1.76
N SER A 223 -12.48 8.80 0.62
CA SER A 223 -13.65 8.77 -0.25
C SER A 223 -13.28 9.29 -1.64
N GLU A 224 -14.24 9.27 -2.57
CA GLU A 224 -14.08 9.96 -3.86
C GLU A 224 -13.77 11.47 -3.69
N ALA A 225 -14.25 12.11 -2.62
CA ALA A 225 -14.08 13.53 -2.38
C ALA A 225 -12.93 13.88 -1.43
N SER A 226 -12.28 12.89 -0.82
CA SER A 226 -11.19 13.06 0.13
C SER A 226 -10.04 12.17 -0.31
N ILE A 227 -9.15 12.80 -1.10
CA ILE A 227 -7.94 12.22 -1.67
C ILE A 227 -6.82 13.23 -1.44
N GLU A 228 -5.86 12.90 -0.59
CA GLU A 228 -4.82 13.84 -0.13
C GLU A 228 -3.44 13.19 -0.18
N VAL A 229 -2.43 13.99 -0.48
CA VAL A 229 -1.03 13.57 -0.45
C VAL A 229 -0.48 13.81 0.94
N VAL A 230 0.05 12.75 1.52
CA VAL A 230 0.68 12.76 2.82
C VAL A 230 2.19 12.65 2.64
N GLY A 231 2.93 13.51 3.32
CA GLY A 231 4.39 13.62 3.22
C GLY A 231 5.11 13.61 4.56
N THR A 232 4.38 13.42 5.67
CA THR A 232 4.94 13.34 7.02
C THR A 232 4.23 12.29 7.87
N VAL A 233 4.99 11.67 8.76
CA VAL A 233 4.50 10.71 9.75
C VAL A 233 3.56 11.38 10.77
N TRP A 234 3.65 12.71 10.92
CA TRP A 234 2.84 13.49 11.87
C TRP A 234 1.37 13.62 11.45
N SER A 235 1.03 13.34 10.20
CA SER A 235 -0.36 13.38 9.72
C SER A 235 -1.22 12.26 10.31
N PHE A 236 -0.61 11.24 10.93
CA PHE A 236 -1.31 10.12 11.53
C PHE A 236 -0.83 9.83 12.95
N PRO A 237 -1.69 9.31 13.83
CA PRO A 237 -1.22 8.70 15.07
C PRO A 237 -0.25 7.55 14.72
N THR A 238 0.97 7.66 15.21
CA THR A 238 2.02 6.67 15.00
C THR A 238 2.09 5.72 16.19
N GLY A 239 1.97 4.42 15.93
CA GLY A 239 2.41 3.37 16.84
C GLY A 239 3.57 2.59 16.19
N PRO A 240 4.50 2.02 16.97
CA PRO A 240 5.53 1.16 16.41
C PRO A 240 4.88 -0.07 15.79
N VAL A 241 5.47 -0.59 14.71
CA VAL A 241 4.96 -1.75 13.95
C VAL A 241 4.67 -2.94 14.87
N GLY A 242 5.52 -3.16 15.87
CA GLY A 242 5.38 -4.24 16.85
C GLY A 242 4.27 -4.07 17.87
N GLU A 243 3.66 -2.89 18.01
CA GLU A 243 2.51 -2.63 18.91
C GLU A 243 1.17 -2.54 18.16
N GLY A 244 1.17 -2.79 16.85
CA GLY A 244 -0.08 -2.79 16.08
C GLY A 244 -1.08 -3.85 16.55
N ASP A 245 -2.32 -3.67 16.11
CA ASP A 245 -3.42 -4.62 16.26
C ASP A 245 -3.24 -5.76 15.26
N PHE A 246 -3.24 -6.99 15.76
CA PHE A 246 -3.16 -8.21 14.96
C PHE A 246 -4.44 -9.02 15.13
N GLU A 247 -4.96 -9.50 14.00
CA GLU A 247 -6.08 -10.44 14.01
C GLU A 247 -5.60 -11.87 14.27
N ILE A 248 -4.37 -12.17 13.84
CA ILE A 248 -3.64 -13.42 14.09
C ILE A 248 -2.36 -13.03 14.82
N GLU A 249 -2.25 -13.36 16.09
CA GLU A 249 -1.14 -12.90 16.94
C GLU A 249 0.23 -13.41 16.46
N GLU A 250 0.25 -14.58 15.80
CA GLU A 250 1.44 -15.15 15.17
C GLU A 250 2.02 -14.25 14.06
N ASP A 251 1.20 -13.39 13.44
CA ASP A 251 1.69 -12.43 12.44
C ASP A 251 2.64 -11.39 13.05
N ARG A 252 2.53 -11.11 14.35
CA ARG A 252 3.46 -10.19 15.03
C ARG A 252 4.91 -10.68 14.90
N GLN A 253 5.12 -11.99 15.00
CA GLN A 253 6.45 -12.60 14.85
C GLN A 253 6.94 -12.57 13.40
N LYS A 254 6.02 -12.51 12.42
CA LYS A 254 6.35 -12.39 11.00
C LYS A 254 6.79 -10.98 10.61
N LEU A 255 6.34 -9.94 11.33
CA LEU A 255 6.71 -8.56 10.99
C LEU A 255 8.19 -8.26 11.27
N ALA A 256 8.75 -8.77 12.35
CA ALA A 256 10.13 -8.48 12.74
C ALA A 256 11.18 -8.84 11.66
N PRO A 257 11.19 -10.05 11.06
CA PRO A 257 12.14 -10.36 9.99
C PRO A 257 11.90 -9.51 8.74
N VAL A 258 10.67 -9.15 8.42
CA VAL A 258 10.32 -8.28 7.28
C VAL A 258 10.82 -6.85 7.53
N MET A 259 10.65 -6.32 8.75
CA MET A 259 11.14 -5.01 9.15
C MET A 259 12.67 -4.88 9.11
N ARG A 260 13.41 -5.98 9.29
CA ARG A 260 14.88 -5.97 9.17
C ARG A 260 15.36 -5.86 7.72
N GLN A 261 14.47 -6.01 6.75
CA GLN A 261 14.77 -5.93 5.31
C GLN A 261 14.42 -4.57 4.71
N ILE A 262 13.87 -3.64 5.51
CA ILE A 262 13.57 -2.25 5.15
C ILE A 262 14.70 -1.37 5.66
#